data_AF-A0A7C9JD82-F1
#
_entry.id   AF-A0A7C9JD82-F1
#
_cell.length_a   1.000
_cell.length_b   1.000
_cell.length_c   1.000
_cell.angle_alpha   90.00
_cell.angle_beta   90.00
_cell.angle_gamma   90.00
#
_symmetry.space_group_name_H-M   'P 1'
#
loop_
_entity.id
_entity.type
_entity.pdbx_description
1 polymer ?
#
loop_
_entity_poly.entity_id
_entity_poly.type
_entity_poly.pdbx_seq_one_letter_code
_entity_poly.pdbx_strand_id
1 'polypeptide(L)' 'MTSREVDSRSELAKWISGTHVFPADRAALLKQAQSEGAPDEVLDLVGSIPDRTYENLQDVVDELG' A
#
# COMPACT_ATOMS: atom_id res chain seq x y z
N MET A 1 -6.04 8.86 -15.18
CA MET A 1 -6.61 8.18 -14.01
C MET A 1 -7.56 7.11 -14.49
N THR A 2 -7.07 5.89 -14.57
CA THR A 2 -7.89 4.74 -14.93
C THR A 2 -8.69 4.30 -13.70
N SER A 3 -9.92 3.83 -13.85
CA SER A 3 -10.74 3.38 -12.72
C SER A 3 -10.08 2.28 -11.90
N ARG A 4 -9.12 1.54 -12.48
CA ARG A 4 -8.38 0.48 -11.82
C ARG A 4 -7.43 1.02 -10.74
N GLU A 5 -6.72 2.12 -11.02
CA GLU A 5 -5.81 2.75 -10.05
C GLU A 5 -6.57 3.28 -8.82
N VAL A 6 -7.75 3.88 -9.04
CA VAL A 6 -8.59 4.42 -7.96
C VAL A 6 -9.15 3.31 -7.07
N ASP A 7 -9.54 2.18 -7.67
CA ASP A 7 -10.05 1.01 -6.95
C ASP A 7 -8.95 0.41 -6.06
N SER A 8 -7.77 0.19 -6.66
CA SER A 8 -6.55 -0.24 -5.99
C SER A 8 -6.14 0.66 -4.80
N ARG A 9 -6.23 1.98 -4.98
CA ARG A 9 -5.92 2.99 -3.95
C ARG A 9 -6.92 2.92 -2.79
N SER A 10 -8.20 2.69 -3.10
CA SER A 10 -9.28 2.58 -2.12
C SER A 10 -9.19 1.28 -1.31
N GLU A 11 -8.84 0.17 -1.95
CA GLU A 11 -8.60 -1.10 -1.27
C GLU A 11 -7.40 -1.01 -0.33
N LEU A 12 -6.26 -0.51 -0.82
CA LEU A 12 -5.07 -0.29 0.01
C LEU A 12 -5.36 0.62 1.20
N ALA A 13 -6.06 1.73 1.00
CA ALA A 13 -6.44 2.62 2.08
C ALA A 13 -7.29 1.91 3.13
N LYS A 14 -8.18 0.98 2.74
CA LYS A 14 -9.01 0.22 3.68
C LYS A 14 -8.19 -0.73 4.55
N TRP A 15 -7.14 -1.34 3.99
CA TRP A 15 -6.26 -2.26 4.72
C TRP A 15 -5.23 -1.54 5.60
N ILE A 16 -4.73 -0.38 5.17
CA ILE A 16 -3.62 0.32 5.85
C ILE A 16 -4.11 1.47 6.75
N SER A 17 -5.29 2.05 6.53
CA SER A 17 -5.84 3.14 7.38
C SER A 17 -6.01 2.78 8.86
N GLY A 18 -6.10 1.49 9.19
CA GLY A 18 -6.18 1.00 10.57
C GLY A 18 -4.84 0.84 11.27
N THR A 19 -3.71 0.95 10.54
CA THR A 19 -2.43 0.44 11.03
C THR A 19 -1.44 1.58 11.32
N HIS A 20 -1.02 1.66 12.58
CA HIS A 20 -0.05 2.64 13.09
C HIS A 20 1.39 2.20 12.76
N VAL A 21 1.64 1.78 11.52
CA VAL A 21 2.86 1.05 11.12
C VAL A 21 3.89 2.00 10.50
N PHE A 22 3.57 3.29 10.37
CA PHE A 22 4.49 4.27 9.85
C PHE A 22 5.48 4.79 10.92
N PRO A 23 6.74 5.08 10.54
CA PRO A 23 7.33 4.95 9.21
C PRO A 23 7.56 3.50 8.78
N ALA A 24 7.24 3.17 7.53
CA ALA A 24 7.36 1.83 6.96
C ALA A 24 8.02 1.85 5.58
N ASP A 25 8.87 0.86 5.32
CA ASP A 25 9.44 0.59 3.99
C ASP A 25 8.54 -0.34 3.17
N ARG A 26 8.79 -0.43 1.85
CA ARG A 26 8.04 -1.30 0.93
C ARG A 26 7.98 -2.73 1.45
N ALA A 27 9.09 -3.25 1.96
CA ALA A 27 9.15 -4.60 2.51
C ALA A 27 8.27 -4.77 3.75
N ALA A 28 8.26 -3.78 4.66
CA ALA A 28 7.36 -3.77 5.81
C ALA A 28 5.88 -3.72 5.39
N LEU A 29 5.53 -2.88 4.42
CA LEU A 29 4.16 -2.79 3.88
C LEU A 29 3.72 -4.11 3.24
N LEU A 30 4.60 -4.76 2.47
CA LEU A 30 4.31 -6.02 1.79
C LEU A 30 4.18 -7.18 2.80
N LYS A 31 4.99 -7.18 3.87
CA LYS A 31 4.84 -8.13 4.98
C LYS A 31 3.55 -7.89 5.75
N GLN A 32 3.22 -6.64 6.05
CA GLN A 32 2.01 -6.28 6.77
C GLN A 32 0.77 -6.67 5.95
N ALA A 33 0.74 -6.31 4.67
CA ALA A 33 -0.33 -6.68 3.76
C ALA A 33 -0.49 -8.21 3.67
N GLN A 34 0.60 -8.97 3.57
CA GLN A 34 0.55 -10.43 3.63
C GLN A 34 0.02 -10.95 4.98
N SER A 35 0.47 -10.38 6.10
CA SER A 35 0.04 -10.78 7.45
C SER A 35 -1.44 -10.50 7.70
N GLU A 36 -1.97 -9.40 7.16
CA GLU A 36 -3.39 -9.05 7.23
C GLU A 36 -4.25 -9.84 6.23
N GLY A 37 -3.64 -10.64 5.35
CA GLY A 37 -4.35 -11.40 4.33
C GLY A 37 -4.87 -10.54 3.19
N ALA A 38 -4.15 -9.48 2.84
CA ALA A 38 -4.49 -8.63 1.71
C ALA A 38 -4.46 -9.44 0.40
N PRO A 39 -5.37 -9.13 -0.54
CA PRO A 39 -5.44 -9.82 -1.82
C PRO A 39 -4.16 -9.63 -2.65
N ASP A 40 -3.87 -10.57 -3.55
CA ASP A 40 -2.66 -10.54 -4.38
C ASP A 40 -2.52 -9.24 -5.19
N GLU A 41 -3.63 -8.62 -5.59
CA GLU A 41 -3.59 -7.31 -6.27
C GLU A 41 -2.94 -6.22 -5.42
N VAL A 42 -3.26 -6.19 -4.13
CA VAL A 42 -2.66 -5.26 -3.16
C VAL A 42 -1.17 -5.54 -3.00
N LEU A 43 -0.78 -6.82 -2.97
CA LEU A 43 0.63 -7.22 -2.88
C LEU A 43 1.42 -6.83 -4.14
N ASP A 44 0.83 -6.98 -5.32
CA ASP A 44 1.44 -6.62 -6.61
C ASP A 44 1.62 -5.10 -6.75
N LEU A 45 0.64 -4.33 -6.26
CA LEU A 45 0.71 -2.86 -6.18
C LEU A 45 1.81 -2.39 -5.24
N VAL A 46 1.85 -2.92 -4.02
CA VAL A 46 2.93 -2.63 -3.05
C VAL A 46 4.29 -3.14 -3.57
N GLY A 47 4.30 -4.19 -4.39
CA GLY A 47 5.49 -4.67 -5.08
C GLY A 47 5.97 -3.74 -6.19
N SER A 48 5.06 -2.99 -6.82
CA SER A 48 5.32 -2.11 -7.96
C SER A 48 5.84 -0.71 -7.56
N ILE A 49 5.61 -0.28 -6.31
CA ILE A 49 6.11 1.00 -5.80
C ILE A 49 7.62 0.93 -5.46
N PRO A 50 8.34 2.06 -5.51
CA PRO A 50 9.75 2.10 -5.16
C PRO A 50 10.00 1.71 -3.70
N ASP A 51 11.15 1.06 -3.45
CA ASP A 51 11.62 0.72 -2.11
C ASP A 51 12.20 1.98 -1.43
N ARG A 52 11.30 2.75 -0.81
CA ARG A 52 11.62 3.93 0.01
C ARG A 52 10.91 3.83 1.36
N THR A 53 11.38 4.62 2.31
CA THR A 53 10.66 4.81 3.57
C THR A 53 9.48 5.73 3.33
N TYR A 54 8.30 5.23 3.63
CA TYR A 54 7.05 5.97 3.61
C TYR A 54 6.75 6.44 5.03
N GLU A 55 6.56 7.74 5.23
CA GLU A 55 6.26 8.31 6.53
C GLU A 55 4.76 8.25 6.86
N ASN A 56 3.93 8.04 5.85
CA ASN A 56 2.49 8.00 6.00
C ASN A 56 1.86 7.22 4.84
N LEU A 57 0.58 6.87 4.99
CA LEU A 57 -0.20 6.22 3.95
C LEU A 57 -0.34 7.09 2.70
N GLN A 58 -0.43 8.41 2.85
CA GLN A 58 -0.59 9.32 1.72
C GLN A 58 0.58 9.23 0.74
N ASP A 59 1.82 9.14 1.21
CA ASP A 59 3.00 8.97 0.37
C ASP A 59 2.91 7.66 -0.44
N VAL A 60 2.50 6.55 0.17
CA VAL A 60 2.31 5.26 -0.53
C VAL A 60 1.23 5.39 -1.61
N VAL A 61 0.13 6.02 -1.22
CA VAL A 61 -1.08 6.24 -2.03
C VAL A 61 -0.78 7.21 -3.16
N ASP A 62 0.09 8.21 -2.99
CA ASP A 62 0.51 9.17 -4.03
C ASP A 62 1.44 8.52 -5.07
N GLU A 63 2.34 7.63 -4.65
CA GLU A 63 3.20 6.88 -5.60
C GLU A 63 2.40 5.93 -6.50
N LEU A 64 1.20 5.52 -6.07
CA LEU A 64 0.30 4.66 -6.85
C LEU A 64 -0.56 5.44 -7.87
N GLY A 65 -0.54 6.79 -7.85
CA GLY A 65 -1.25 7.66 -8.80
C GLY A 65 -2.50 8.35 -8.25
#